data_AF-A0A3C1KDC2-F1
#
_entry.id   AF-A0A3C1KDC2-F1
#
_cell.length_a   1.000
_cell.length_b   1.000
_cell.length_c   1.000
_cell.angle_alpha   90.00
_cell.angle_beta   90.00
_cell.angle_gamma   90.00
#
_symmetry.space_group_name_H-M   'P 1'
#
loop_
_entity.id
_entity.type
_entity.pdbx_description
1 polymer ?
#
loop_
_entity_poly.entity_id
_entity_poly.type
_entity_poly.pdbx_seq_one_letter_code
_entity_poly.pdbx_strand_id
1 'polypeptide(L)'
;MHDAGDACCGPDLATTPTEADEEPEVRPPWWRDFALLPSALSGLFLLAGYTFEWTGLHIPALVLQWAALLAGAYTFVPGAIRRLIRGRLGVGLLMTIAAIGAVLLGHVGEAATLAFLFSLAEALEDRAMDRAKEGLRALLSLIPDTVRVSRLTSDVTIPAADVRELDILVIGAGDRIATDGVVVEGRSSLDTSAITGESIPVEVGPGDPVAAGSVNGAATLRIEATADGRDNSLTQIVALVEQAHARKGNRARLADRIAKPLVPVVLIAAAVVALFGLLVGDPWTWIERALVVLVAASPCALAIAVPVTVISAIGAASKFGVVIKSGEAFEQLGTIRAVALDKTGTLTRNEPTVVDVQPAPGITRDDLLAWAAAVEATSTHPLAAAIIAAAPVASPATEVVEEAGHGITGTVDGR
;
A
#
# COMPACT_ATOMS: atom_id res chain seq x y z
N MET A 1 -13.19 -57.82 5.46
CA MET A 1 -13.96 -56.64 5.88
C MET A 1 -12.94 -55.68 6.49
N HIS A 2 -12.12 -55.06 5.63
CA HIS A 2 -12.13 -53.61 5.29
C HIS A 2 -11.95 -52.75 6.54
N ASP A 3 -10.71 -52.35 6.86
CA ASP A 3 -9.89 -51.21 6.33
C ASP A 3 -10.12 -49.99 7.25
N ALA A 4 -9.17 -49.52 8.08
CA ALA A 4 -7.79 -49.08 7.81
C ALA A 4 -7.74 -48.03 6.69
N GLY A 5 -7.89 -46.75 7.08
CA GLY A 5 -7.68 -45.57 6.26
C GLY A 5 -6.63 -44.68 6.93
N ASP A 6 -5.52 -44.53 6.22
CA ASP A 6 -4.20 -44.09 6.66
C ASP A 6 -4.07 -42.65 7.15
N ALA A 7 -3.09 -42.50 8.04
CA ALA A 7 -2.33 -41.29 8.23
C ALA A 7 -1.48 -40.98 6.98
N CYS A 8 -1.56 -39.74 6.48
CA CYS A 8 -0.58 -39.20 5.54
C CYS A 8 -0.22 -37.75 5.91
N CYS A 9 0.86 -37.66 6.71
CA CYS A 9 2.01 -36.76 6.58
C CYS A 9 1.82 -35.26 6.25
N GLY A 10 2.12 -34.44 7.26
CA GLY A 10 2.89 -33.19 7.16
C GLY A 10 3.37 -32.82 8.58
N PRO A 11 4.67 -32.52 8.82
CA PRO A 11 5.15 -32.35 10.18
C PRO A 11 4.61 -31.05 10.80
N ASP A 12 4.28 -31.11 12.09
CA ASP A 12 4.07 -29.94 12.94
C ASP A 12 5.34 -29.08 12.91
N LEU A 13 5.37 -28.10 12.00
CA LEU A 13 6.38 -27.05 12.02
C LEU A 13 6.03 -26.13 13.18
N ALA A 14 6.59 -26.46 14.35
CA ALA A 14 6.97 -25.45 15.31
C ALA A 14 7.93 -24.48 14.61
N THR A 15 7.38 -23.47 13.95
CA THR A 15 8.14 -22.32 13.49
C THR A 15 8.55 -21.55 14.73
N THR A 16 9.69 -21.91 15.32
CA THR A 16 10.57 -20.89 15.90
C THR A 16 10.75 -19.84 14.80
N PRO A 17 10.32 -18.58 15.00
CA PRO A 17 10.64 -17.55 14.06
C PRO A 17 12.16 -17.39 14.13
N THR A 18 12.87 -17.84 13.10
CA THR A 18 14.26 -17.46 12.92
C THR A 18 14.24 -15.96 12.69
N GLU A 19 14.76 -15.23 13.66
CA GLU A 19 15.14 -13.83 13.56
C GLU A 19 16.08 -13.68 12.35
N ALA A 20 15.51 -13.39 11.19
CA ALA A 20 16.22 -12.73 10.11
C ALA A 20 15.81 -11.26 10.22
N ASP A 21 16.80 -10.42 10.46
CA ASP A 21 16.71 -8.99 10.73
C ASP A 21 15.87 -8.24 9.69
N GLU A 22 14.54 -8.23 9.85
CA GLU A 22 13.76 -7.04 9.57
C GLU A 22 14.12 -6.06 10.69
N GLU A 23 15.16 -5.24 10.49
CA GLU A 23 15.27 -4.02 11.29
C GLU A 23 13.95 -3.26 11.06
N PRO A 24 13.03 -3.23 12.05
CA PRO A 24 11.87 -2.38 11.91
C PRO A 24 12.46 -0.98 11.88
N GLU A 25 12.26 -0.21 10.81
CA GLU A 25 12.63 1.21 10.80
C GLU A 25 12.19 1.79 12.14
N VAL A 26 13.16 2.02 13.03
CA VAL A 26 12.91 2.31 14.44
C VAL A 26 12.37 3.72 14.44
N ARG A 27 11.05 3.84 14.31
CA ARG A 27 10.39 5.12 14.48
C ARG A 27 10.83 5.66 15.84
N PRO A 28 11.14 6.96 15.92
CA PRO A 28 11.26 7.60 17.20
C PRO A 28 10.02 7.22 18.03
N PRO A 29 10.20 6.83 19.31
CA PRO A 29 9.09 6.58 20.21
C PRO A 29 8.10 7.74 20.18
N TRP A 30 6.84 7.52 20.57
CA TRP A 30 5.78 8.55 20.53
C TRP A 30 6.15 9.90 21.17
N TRP A 31 7.12 9.92 22.08
CA TRP A 31 7.69 11.13 22.70
C TRP A 31 8.72 11.90 21.83
N ARG A 32 9.14 11.37 20.68
CA ARG A 32 10.08 11.98 19.71
C ARG A 32 9.42 12.31 18.36
N ASP A 33 8.11 12.10 18.23
CA ASP A 33 7.38 12.50 17.04
C ASP A 33 7.15 14.03 17.06
N PHE A 34 7.85 14.75 16.18
CA PHE A 34 7.77 16.21 16.09
C PHE A 34 6.35 16.71 15.78
N ALA A 35 5.48 15.87 15.22
CA ALA A 35 4.08 16.20 14.96
C ALA A 35 3.23 16.28 16.24
N LEU A 36 3.55 15.48 17.26
CA LEU A 36 2.84 15.48 18.55
C LEU A 36 3.35 16.57 19.50
N LEU A 37 4.58 17.04 19.30
CA LEU A 37 5.26 18.00 20.18
C LEU A 37 4.43 19.27 20.47
N PRO A 38 3.80 19.95 19.49
CA PRO A 38 3.01 21.16 19.76
C PRO A 38 1.76 20.87 20.60
N SER A 39 1.08 19.76 20.33
CA SER A 39 -0.11 19.34 21.10
C SER A 39 0.26 18.94 22.54
N ALA A 40 1.39 18.25 22.72
CA ALA A 40 1.90 17.86 24.02
C ALA A 40 2.35 19.07 24.86
N LEU A 41 3.04 20.03 24.24
CA LEU A 41 3.41 21.30 24.87
C LEU A 41 2.18 22.12 25.25
N SER A 42 1.18 22.20 24.37
CA SER A 42 -0.09 22.87 24.64
C SER A 42 -0.80 22.24 25.85
N GLY A 43 -0.88 20.90 25.90
CA GLY A 43 -1.48 20.19 27.04
C GLY A 43 -0.71 20.38 28.35
N LEU A 44 0.63 20.36 28.30
CA LEU A 44 1.47 20.60 29.47
C LEU A 44 1.26 22.02 30.02
N PHE A 45 1.28 23.04 29.16
CA PHE A 45 1.03 24.42 29.57
C PHE A 45 -0.40 24.64 30.05
N LEU A 46 -1.38 23.95 29.49
CA LEU A 46 -2.77 24.02 29.93
C LEU A 46 -2.94 23.44 31.36
N LEU A 47 -2.37 22.25 31.61
CA LEU A 47 -2.38 21.63 32.93
C LEU A 47 -1.65 22.49 33.97
N ALA A 48 -0.48 23.02 33.61
CA ALA A 48 0.25 23.96 34.46
C ALA A 48 -0.60 25.24 34.71
N GLY A 49 -1.24 25.79 33.68
CA GLY A 49 -2.12 26.95 33.80
C GLY A 49 -3.25 26.76 34.82
N TYR A 50 -4.00 25.66 34.72
CA TYR A 50 -5.10 25.36 35.65
C TYR A 50 -4.61 25.09 37.09
N THR A 51 -3.45 24.43 37.25
CA THR A 51 -2.87 24.19 38.58
C THR A 51 -2.40 25.49 39.26
N PHE A 52 -1.81 26.41 38.49
CA PHE A 52 -1.48 27.75 38.99
C PHE A 52 -2.73 28.59 39.31
N GLU A 53 -3.80 28.42 38.55
CA GLU A 53 -5.08 29.08 38.80
C GLU A 53 -5.70 28.61 40.12
N TRP A 54 -5.69 27.30 40.38
CA TRP A 54 -6.20 26.72 41.64
C TRP A 54 -5.36 27.08 42.87
N THR A 55 -4.08 27.38 42.69
CA THR A 55 -3.20 27.83 43.78
C THR A 55 -3.25 29.34 44.03
N GLY A 56 -4.11 30.07 43.31
CA GLY A 56 -4.32 31.51 43.47
C GLY A 56 -3.27 32.38 42.75
N LEU A 57 -2.42 31.78 41.91
CA LEU A 57 -1.39 32.47 41.14
C LEU A 57 -1.92 32.87 39.76
N HIS A 58 -2.79 33.89 39.73
CA HIS A 58 -3.53 34.29 38.53
C HIS A 58 -2.64 34.78 37.35
N ILE A 59 -1.55 35.52 37.63
CA ILE A 59 -0.67 36.02 36.56
C ILE A 59 0.11 34.88 35.89
N PRO A 60 0.79 33.97 36.63
CA PRO A 60 1.40 32.78 36.05
C PRO A 60 0.41 31.89 35.30
N ALA A 61 -0.80 31.70 35.84
CA ALA A 61 -1.85 30.92 35.19
C ALA A 61 -2.21 31.47 33.82
N LEU A 62 -2.45 32.79 33.74
CA LEU A 62 -2.83 33.46 32.49
C LEU A 62 -1.69 33.40 31.44
N VAL A 63 -0.43 33.58 31.85
CA VAL A 63 0.73 33.42 30.95
C VAL A 63 0.80 32.02 30.36
N LEU A 64 0.59 30.99 31.19
CA LEU A 64 0.59 29.60 30.75
C LEU A 64 -0.61 29.26 29.86
N GLN A 65 -1.79 29.80 30.13
CA GLN A 65 -2.96 29.65 29.26
C GLN A 65 -2.73 30.28 27.88
N TRP A 66 -2.11 31.46 27.81
CA TRP A 66 -1.71 32.06 26.53
C TRP A 66 -0.66 31.22 25.79
N ALA A 67 0.34 30.69 26.51
CA ALA A 67 1.33 29.79 25.93
C ALA A 67 0.69 28.51 25.37
N ALA A 68 -0.26 27.92 26.10
CA ALA A 68 -1.04 26.76 25.67
C ALA A 68 -1.87 27.05 24.42
N LEU A 69 -2.58 28.19 24.41
CA LEU A 69 -3.37 28.65 23.28
C LEU A 69 -2.51 28.85 22.03
N LEU A 70 -1.38 29.55 22.14
CA LEU A 70 -0.49 29.80 21.00
C LEU A 70 0.13 28.51 20.46
N ALA A 71 0.58 27.60 21.34
CA ALA A 71 1.13 26.31 20.94
C ALA A 71 0.11 25.45 20.19
N GLY A 72 -1.14 25.40 20.66
CA GLY A 72 -2.22 24.66 19.99
C GLY A 72 -2.70 25.35 18.71
N ALA A 73 -2.88 26.67 18.72
CA ALA A 73 -3.33 27.45 17.56
C ALA A 73 -2.34 27.40 16.39
N TYR A 74 -1.05 27.26 16.68
CA TYR A 74 0.00 27.16 15.65
C TYR A 74 -0.21 25.99 14.68
N THR A 75 -0.84 24.89 15.13
CA THR A 75 -1.04 23.71 14.26
C THR A 75 -2.08 23.96 13.16
N PHE A 76 -3.20 24.61 13.49
CA PHE A 76 -4.32 24.72 12.57
C PHE A 76 -4.54 26.11 11.95
N VAL A 77 -4.23 27.20 12.66
CA VAL A 77 -4.53 28.58 12.21
C VAL A 77 -3.85 28.93 10.87
N PRO A 78 -2.55 28.64 10.65
CA PRO A 78 -1.90 28.91 9.37
C PRO A 78 -2.54 28.13 8.21
N GLY A 79 -3.03 26.92 8.48
CA GLY A 79 -3.77 26.10 7.51
C GLY A 79 -5.14 26.69 7.19
N ALA A 80 -5.88 27.11 8.22
CA ALA A 80 -7.20 27.72 8.10
C ALA A 80 -7.16 29.01 7.27
N ILE A 81 -6.18 29.89 7.54
CA ILE A 81 -6.00 31.15 6.81
C ILE A 81 -5.68 30.88 5.33
N ARG A 82 -4.73 29.98 5.04
CA ARG A 82 -4.38 29.61 3.65
C ARG A 82 -5.58 29.04 2.90
N ARG A 83 -6.42 28.23 3.54
CA ARG A 83 -7.64 27.66 2.93
C ARG A 83 -8.70 28.74 2.67
N LEU A 84 -8.88 29.67 3.61
CA LEU A 84 -9.81 30.80 3.48
C LEU A 84 -9.43 31.69 2.29
N ILE A 85 -8.14 32.04 2.14
CA ILE A 85 -7.63 32.84 1.02
C ILE A 85 -7.91 32.16 -0.33
N ARG A 86 -7.90 30.83 -0.37
CA ARG A 86 -8.23 30.03 -1.57
C ARG A 86 -9.74 29.80 -1.76
N GLY A 87 -10.60 30.48 -1.01
CA GLY A 87 -12.06 30.35 -1.09
C GLY A 87 -12.61 29.02 -0.55
N ARG A 88 -11.85 28.29 0.28
CA ARG A 88 -12.29 27.02 0.87
C ARG A 88 -12.54 27.19 2.36
N LEU A 89 -13.82 27.11 2.75
CA LEU A 89 -14.22 27.06 4.16
C LEU A 89 -13.98 25.65 4.71
N GLY A 90 -13.36 25.56 5.88
CA GLY A 90 -13.04 24.29 6.52
C GLY A 90 -13.15 24.37 8.03
N VAL A 91 -13.10 23.22 8.69
CA VAL A 91 -13.27 23.10 10.16
C VAL A 91 -12.29 23.96 10.95
N GLY A 92 -11.03 24.05 10.51
CA GLY A 92 -10.04 24.92 11.16
C GLY A 92 -10.44 26.40 11.18
N LEU A 93 -11.27 26.87 10.25
CA LEU A 93 -11.81 28.23 10.28
C LEU A 93 -12.81 28.42 11.42
N LEU A 94 -13.72 27.45 11.61
CA LEU A 94 -14.69 27.45 12.70
C LEU A 94 -13.95 27.51 14.05
N MET A 95 -12.93 26.66 14.21
CA MET A 95 -12.11 26.63 15.43
C MET A 95 -11.31 27.93 15.63
N THR A 96 -10.80 28.54 14.57
CA THR A 96 -10.09 29.82 14.66
C THR A 96 -11.03 30.93 15.13
N ILE A 97 -12.25 31.00 14.58
CA ILE A 97 -13.27 31.99 14.98
C ILE A 97 -13.72 31.72 16.43
N ALA A 98 -13.92 30.46 16.82
CA ALA A 98 -14.28 30.08 18.19
C ALA A 98 -13.21 30.51 19.20
N ALA A 99 -11.94 30.21 18.92
CA ALA A 99 -10.82 30.58 19.79
C ALA A 99 -10.66 32.10 19.92
N ILE A 100 -10.77 32.85 18.81
CA ILE A 100 -10.73 34.31 18.84
C ILE A 100 -11.92 34.87 19.63
N GLY A 101 -13.12 34.33 19.41
CA GLY A 101 -14.33 34.74 20.12
C GLY A 101 -14.22 34.53 21.63
N ALA A 102 -13.74 33.37 22.07
CA ALA A 102 -13.53 33.07 23.48
C ALA A 102 -12.49 34.00 24.12
N VAL A 103 -11.40 34.31 23.41
CA VAL A 103 -10.40 35.29 23.87
C VAL A 103 -11.00 36.69 24.02
N LEU A 104 -11.83 37.13 23.06
CA LEU A 104 -12.47 38.45 23.10
C LEU A 104 -13.46 38.59 24.26
N LEU A 105 -14.07 37.49 24.69
CA LEU A 105 -14.95 37.44 25.87
C LEU A 105 -14.17 37.32 27.20
N GLY A 106 -12.84 37.20 27.15
CA GLY A 106 -11.99 37.05 28.33
C GLY A 106 -11.78 35.61 28.80
N HIS A 107 -12.33 34.62 28.09
CA HIS A 107 -12.25 33.20 28.42
C HIS A 107 -10.99 32.54 27.79
N VAL A 108 -9.81 33.03 28.17
CA VAL A 108 -8.52 32.54 27.62
C VAL A 108 -8.28 31.06 27.95
N GLY A 109 -8.63 30.61 29.15
CA GLY A 109 -8.50 29.19 29.54
C GLY A 109 -9.38 28.25 28.70
N GLU A 110 -10.60 28.67 28.35
CA GLU A 110 -11.49 27.90 27.47
C GLU A 110 -10.98 27.88 26.04
N ALA A 111 -10.49 29.01 25.53
CA ALA A 111 -9.85 29.10 24.21
C ALA A 111 -8.62 28.18 24.13
N ALA A 112 -7.78 28.16 25.17
CA ALA A 112 -6.62 27.29 25.26
C ALA A 112 -7.00 25.81 25.29
N THR A 113 -8.07 25.46 26.02
CA THR A 113 -8.61 24.09 26.07
C THR A 113 -9.12 23.64 24.70
N LEU A 114 -9.89 24.49 24.01
CA LEU A 114 -10.35 24.22 22.65
C LEU A 114 -9.18 24.03 21.68
N ALA A 115 -8.18 24.90 21.73
CA ALA A 115 -7.00 24.82 20.88
C ALA A 115 -6.18 23.54 21.14
N PHE A 116 -6.01 23.15 22.41
CA PHE A 116 -5.36 21.90 22.80
C PHE A 116 -6.11 20.67 22.25
N LEU A 117 -7.41 20.56 22.53
CA LEU A 117 -8.21 19.41 22.12
C LEU A 117 -8.24 19.27 20.60
N PHE A 118 -8.36 20.39 19.88
CA PHE A 118 -8.34 20.37 18.42
C PHE A 118 -6.96 20.00 17.86
N SER A 119 -5.89 20.57 18.42
CA SER A 119 -4.51 20.23 18.03
C SER A 119 -4.20 18.75 18.27
N LEU A 120 -4.64 18.20 19.40
CA LEU A 120 -4.50 16.78 19.69
C LEU A 120 -5.28 15.91 18.71
N ALA A 121 -6.52 16.29 18.38
CA ALA A 121 -7.35 15.57 17.41
C ALA A 121 -6.70 15.58 16.01
N GLU A 122 -6.19 16.72 15.55
CA GLU A 122 -5.48 16.88 14.27
C GLU A 122 -4.18 16.05 14.24
N ALA A 123 -3.40 16.06 15.33
CA ALA A 123 -2.19 15.26 15.40
C ALA A 123 -2.48 13.74 15.43
N LEU A 124 -3.56 13.32 16.09
CA LEU A 124 -4.03 11.92 16.05
C LEU A 124 -4.54 11.53 14.66
N GLU A 125 -5.24 12.44 13.97
CA GLU A 125 -5.69 12.28 12.59
C GLU A 125 -4.51 12.09 11.64
N ASP A 126 -3.53 13.00 11.67
CA ASP A 126 -2.33 12.94 10.84
C ASP A 126 -1.56 11.65 11.08
N ARG A 127 -1.38 11.26 12.36
CA ARG A 127 -0.69 10.02 12.71
C ARG A 127 -1.45 8.77 12.25
N ALA A 128 -2.78 8.75 12.37
CA ALA A 128 -3.60 7.68 11.83
C ALA A 128 -3.45 7.59 10.31
N MET A 129 -3.36 8.73 9.63
CA MET A 129 -3.20 8.78 8.18
C MET A 129 -1.82 8.39 7.71
N ASP A 130 -0.78 8.76 8.42
CA ASP A 130 0.58 8.37 8.08
C ASP A 130 0.81 6.89 8.34
N ARG A 131 0.33 6.34 9.45
CA ARG A 131 0.35 4.88 9.69
C ARG A 131 -0.36 4.12 8.59
N ALA A 132 -1.50 4.63 8.14
CA ALA A 132 -2.26 3.96 7.09
C ALA A 132 -1.51 3.98 5.74
N LYS A 133 -0.70 5.02 5.45
CA LYS A 133 0.17 5.09 4.26
C LYS A 133 1.43 4.22 4.36
N GLU A 134 1.84 3.78 5.55
CA GLU A 134 3.06 2.97 5.71
C GLU A 134 2.98 1.62 5.03
N GLY A 135 1.83 0.94 5.11
CA GLY A 135 1.65 -0.35 4.43
C GLY A 135 1.84 -0.27 2.92
N LEU A 136 1.73 0.95 2.35
CA LEU A 136 2.04 1.24 0.96
C LEU A 136 3.53 1.51 0.74
N ARG A 137 4.15 2.31 1.60
CA ARG A 137 5.59 2.62 1.53
C ARG A 137 6.46 1.41 1.76
N ALA A 138 6.00 0.45 2.56
CA ALA A 138 6.66 -0.84 2.76
C ALA A 138 6.84 -1.63 1.45
N LEU A 139 5.98 -1.41 0.45
CA LEU A 139 6.16 -2.00 -0.88
C LEU A 139 7.25 -1.28 -1.70
N LEU A 140 7.46 0.02 -1.45
CA LEU A 140 8.50 0.83 -2.11
C LEU A 140 9.89 0.56 -1.55
N SER A 141 9.99 0.27 -0.25
CA SER A 141 11.26 -0.12 0.40
C SER A 141 11.77 -1.49 -0.02
N LEU A 142 11.01 -2.22 -0.85
CA LEU A 142 11.47 -3.48 -1.47
C LEU A 142 12.39 -3.23 -2.68
N ILE A 143 12.59 -1.98 -3.14
CA ILE A 143 13.58 -1.71 -4.18
C ILE A 143 14.91 -1.38 -3.48
N PRO A 144 15.98 -2.17 -3.70
CA PRO A 144 17.28 -1.83 -3.15
C PRO A 144 17.82 -0.53 -3.77
N ASP A 145 18.45 0.32 -2.97
CA ASP A 145 18.98 1.62 -3.44
C ASP A 145 20.19 1.47 -4.37
N THR A 146 20.94 0.37 -4.24
CA THR A 146 22.17 0.11 -4.98
C THR A 146 22.25 -1.33 -5.46
N VAL A 147 22.96 -1.54 -6.56
CA VAL A 147 23.09 -2.84 -7.23
C VAL A 147 24.54 -3.04 -7.66
N ARG A 148 25.02 -4.27 -7.54
CA ARG A 148 26.33 -4.65 -8.08
C ARG A 148 26.18 -5.08 -9.53
N VAL A 149 26.88 -4.38 -10.42
CA VAL A 149 26.91 -4.69 -11.85
C VAL A 149 28.31 -5.20 -12.20
N SER A 150 28.37 -6.32 -12.91
CA SER A 150 29.62 -6.87 -13.43
C SER A 150 30.06 -6.07 -14.65
N ARG A 151 31.26 -5.48 -14.59
CA ARG A 151 31.90 -4.75 -15.69
C ARG A 151 33.19 -5.46 -16.08
N LEU A 152 33.72 -5.14 -17.27
CA LEU A 152 34.92 -5.77 -17.86
C LEU A 152 36.15 -5.78 -16.93
N THR A 153 36.28 -4.80 -16.02
CA THR A 153 37.42 -4.65 -15.12
C THR A 153 37.18 -5.17 -13.71
N SER A 154 35.94 -5.09 -13.21
CA SER A 154 35.52 -5.53 -11.86
C SER A 154 34.02 -5.33 -11.69
N ASP A 155 33.43 -5.95 -10.67
CA ASP A 155 32.09 -5.60 -10.20
C ASP A 155 32.09 -4.18 -9.61
N VAL A 156 31.09 -3.37 -9.94
CA VAL A 156 30.93 -1.99 -9.46
C VAL A 156 29.52 -1.83 -8.89
N THR A 157 29.43 -1.22 -7.71
CA THR A 157 28.14 -0.85 -7.12
C THR A 157 27.67 0.49 -7.70
N ILE A 158 26.48 0.51 -8.30
CA ILE A 158 25.83 1.70 -8.83
C ILE A 158 24.44 1.90 -8.20
N PRO A 159 23.86 3.11 -8.23
CA PRO A 159 22.47 3.30 -7.86
C PRO A 159 21.54 2.42 -8.71
N ALA A 160 20.53 1.80 -8.10
CA ALA A 160 19.59 0.92 -8.82
C ALA A 160 18.88 1.64 -9.96
N ALA A 161 18.61 2.93 -9.80
CA ALA A 161 17.98 3.75 -10.81
C ALA A 161 18.82 3.91 -12.10
N ASP A 162 20.13 3.65 -12.05
CA ASP A 162 21.04 3.82 -13.18
C ASP A 162 21.38 2.49 -13.88
N VAL A 163 20.77 1.38 -13.45
CA VAL A 163 20.80 0.09 -14.15
C VAL A 163 20.11 0.24 -15.50
N ARG A 164 20.75 -0.30 -16.54
CA ARG A 164 20.22 -0.34 -17.90
C ARG A 164 19.94 -1.76 -18.35
N GLU A 165 19.06 -1.90 -19.33
CA GLU A 165 18.89 -3.15 -20.08
C GLU A 165 20.24 -3.71 -20.56
N LEU A 166 20.40 -5.03 -20.51
CA LEU A 166 21.61 -5.81 -20.80
C LEU A 166 22.75 -5.68 -19.79
N ASP A 167 22.57 -4.94 -18.68
CA ASP A 167 23.54 -4.97 -17.58
C ASP A 167 23.52 -6.34 -16.86
N ILE A 168 24.71 -6.88 -16.58
CA ILE A 168 24.84 -8.13 -15.81
C ILE A 168 24.93 -7.81 -14.32
N LEU A 169 23.85 -8.10 -13.60
CA LEU A 169 23.72 -7.90 -12.16
C LEU A 169 24.28 -9.10 -11.40
N VAL A 170 25.05 -8.85 -10.34
CA VAL A 170 25.55 -9.89 -9.44
C VAL A 170 24.75 -9.83 -8.14
N ILE A 171 23.91 -10.84 -7.92
CA ILE A 171 23.01 -10.92 -6.77
C ILE A 171 23.53 -11.98 -5.81
N GLY A 172 23.93 -11.57 -4.60
CA GLY A 172 24.40 -12.45 -3.55
C GLY A 172 23.26 -13.18 -2.84
N ALA A 173 23.63 -14.06 -1.91
CA ALA A 173 22.66 -14.77 -1.08
C ALA A 173 21.92 -13.80 -0.15
N GLY A 174 20.59 -13.84 -0.15
CA GLY A 174 19.75 -12.90 0.60
C GLY A 174 19.59 -11.51 -0.04
N ASP A 175 20.31 -11.22 -1.14
CA ASP A 175 20.18 -9.95 -1.84
C ASP A 175 18.88 -9.89 -2.63
N ARG A 176 18.33 -8.69 -2.75
CA ARG A 176 17.10 -8.44 -3.47
C ARG A 176 17.37 -8.04 -4.92
N ILE A 177 16.55 -8.54 -5.83
CA ILE A 177 16.65 -8.25 -7.26
C ILE A 177 16.07 -6.85 -7.53
N ALA A 178 16.86 -5.96 -8.14
CA ALA A 178 16.50 -4.56 -8.31
C ALA A 178 15.60 -4.26 -9.53
N THR A 179 15.75 -5.04 -10.59
CA THR A 179 15.01 -4.90 -11.85
C THR A 179 14.72 -6.27 -12.46
N ASP A 180 13.78 -6.34 -13.40
CA ASP A 180 13.44 -7.59 -14.08
C ASP A 180 14.63 -8.05 -14.94
N GLY A 181 14.81 -9.36 -15.04
CA GLY A 181 15.90 -9.93 -15.81
C GLY A 181 15.76 -11.41 -16.09
N VAL A 182 16.81 -11.97 -16.68
CA VAL A 182 16.95 -13.41 -16.96
C VAL A 182 18.24 -13.92 -16.32
N VAL A 183 18.19 -15.08 -15.66
CA VAL A 183 19.39 -15.69 -15.09
C VAL A 183 20.31 -16.12 -16.23
N VAL A 184 21.55 -15.64 -16.23
CA VAL A 184 22.61 -16.06 -17.16
C VAL A 184 23.56 -17.07 -16.53
N GLU A 185 23.77 -17.02 -15.20
CA GLU A 185 24.64 -17.95 -14.49
C GLU A 185 24.18 -18.17 -13.04
N GLY A 186 24.35 -19.39 -12.54
CA GLY A 186 23.96 -19.79 -11.19
C GLY A 186 22.59 -20.49 -11.13
N ARG A 187 22.31 -21.14 -10.00
CA ARG A 187 21.01 -21.73 -9.67
C ARG A 187 20.70 -21.42 -8.21
N SER A 188 19.50 -20.96 -7.92
CA SER A 188 19.06 -20.67 -6.56
C SER A 188 17.54 -20.76 -6.46
N SER A 189 17.03 -20.58 -5.25
CA SER A 189 15.61 -20.35 -5.01
C SER A 189 15.35 -18.87 -4.82
N LEU A 190 14.24 -18.37 -5.37
CA LEU A 190 13.78 -17.00 -5.20
C LEU A 190 12.53 -16.97 -4.32
N ASP A 191 12.59 -16.17 -3.27
CA ASP A 191 11.40 -15.79 -2.53
C ASP A 191 10.69 -14.64 -3.26
N THR A 192 9.50 -14.96 -3.80
CA THR A 192 8.64 -14.00 -4.51
C THR A 192 7.47 -13.52 -3.66
N SER A 193 7.41 -13.89 -2.37
CA SER A 193 6.29 -13.63 -1.47
C SER A 193 5.89 -12.15 -1.39
N ALA A 194 6.86 -11.24 -1.52
CA ALA A 194 6.61 -9.81 -1.50
C ALA A 194 5.84 -9.29 -2.74
N ILE A 195 5.86 -10.03 -3.85
CA ILE A 195 5.23 -9.67 -5.12
C ILE A 195 3.99 -10.52 -5.38
N THR A 196 4.12 -11.84 -5.23
CA THR A 196 3.09 -12.83 -5.56
C THR A 196 2.21 -13.19 -4.36
N GLY A 197 2.70 -12.97 -3.14
CA GLY A 197 2.07 -13.44 -1.91
C GLY A 197 2.27 -14.92 -1.61
N GLU A 198 2.96 -15.67 -2.50
CA GLU A 198 3.22 -17.09 -2.29
C GLU A 198 4.47 -17.30 -1.45
N SER A 199 4.36 -18.08 -0.37
CA SER A 199 5.46 -18.29 0.59
C SER A 199 6.43 -19.41 0.22
N ILE A 200 6.21 -20.10 -0.89
CA ILE A 200 7.07 -21.19 -1.34
C ILE A 200 8.12 -20.61 -2.30
N PRO A 201 9.43 -20.70 -1.99
CA PRO A 201 10.48 -20.24 -2.89
C PRO A 201 10.44 -20.97 -4.23
N VAL A 202 10.67 -20.24 -5.32
CA VAL A 202 10.67 -20.76 -6.68
C VAL A 202 12.11 -21.03 -7.10
N GLU A 203 12.41 -22.27 -7.51
CA GLU A 203 13.73 -22.61 -8.04
C GLU A 203 13.95 -21.97 -9.42
N VAL A 204 15.12 -21.36 -9.63
CA VAL A 204 15.50 -20.69 -10.87
C VAL A 204 16.90 -21.09 -11.31
N GLY A 205 17.11 -21.14 -12.62
CA GLY A 205 18.40 -21.41 -13.25
C GLY A 205 18.57 -20.66 -14.58
N PRO A 206 19.68 -20.92 -15.30
CA PRO A 206 20.00 -20.15 -16.50
C PRO A 206 18.90 -20.24 -17.57
N GLY A 207 18.43 -19.09 -18.04
CA GLY A 207 17.32 -18.94 -18.98
C GLY A 207 15.98 -18.59 -18.32
N ASP A 208 15.85 -18.74 -16.99
CA ASP A 208 14.60 -18.43 -16.30
C ASP A 208 14.44 -16.93 -16.04
N PRO A 209 13.22 -16.38 -16.18
CA PRO A 209 12.93 -14.98 -15.88
C PRO A 209 12.86 -14.76 -14.37
N VAL A 210 13.31 -13.59 -13.93
CA VAL A 210 13.29 -13.17 -12.52
C VAL A 210 12.68 -11.78 -12.39
N ALA A 211 11.83 -11.60 -11.38
CA ALA A 211 11.09 -10.36 -11.18
C ALA A 211 11.78 -9.43 -10.16
N ALA A 212 11.71 -8.13 -10.42
CA ALA A 212 12.15 -7.07 -9.52
C ALA A 212 11.43 -7.17 -8.16
N GLY A 213 12.19 -7.12 -7.05
CA GLY A 213 11.70 -7.22 -5.68
C GLY A 213 11.82 -8.61 -5.04
N SER A 214 12.12 -9.64 -5.84
CA SER A 214 12.34 -11.02 -5.34
C SER A 214 13.62 -11.09 -4.51
N VAL A 215 13.64 -11.93 -3.47
CA VAL A 215 14.83 -12.15 -2.63
C VAL A 215 15.53 -13.42 -3.07
N ASN A 216 16.82 -13.31 -3.33
CA ASN A 216 17.63 -14.46 -3.70
C ASN A 216 17.93 -15.34 -2.49
N GLY A 217 17.90 -16.65 -2.69
CA GLY A 217 18.17 -17.65 -1.68
C GLY A 217 19.66 -17.77 -1.33
N ALA A 218 20.17 -18.98 -1.26
CA ALA A 218 21.50 -19.24 -0.69
C ALA A 218 22.69 -19.08 -1.66
N ALA A 219 22.45 -18.95 -2.97
CA ALA A 219 23.51 -19.00 -3.98
C ALA A 219 23.63 -17.69 -4.75
N THR A 220 24.83 -17.35 -5.24
CA THR A 220 25.01 -16.15 -6.09
C THR A 220 24.43 -16.38 -7.48
N LEU A 221 23.65 -15.42 -7.96
CA LEU A 221 23.10 -15.40 -9.32
C LEU A 221 23.74 -14.28 -10.13
N ARG A 222 23.95 -14.53 -11.42
CA ARG A 222 24.17 -13.48 -12.42
C ARG A 222 22.92 -13.35 -13.27
N ILE A 223 22.39 -12.15 -13.33
CA ILE A 223 21.12 -11.85 -14.01
C ILE A 223 21.39 -10.77 -15.04
N GLU A 224 20.97 -10.99 -16.28
CA GLU A 224 20.95 -9.96 -17.32
C GLU A 224 19.66 -9.15 -17.18
N ALA A 225 19.78 -7.84 -17.00
CA ALA A 225 18.63 -6.95 -16.86
C ALA A 225 17.84 -6.87 -18.18
N THR A 226 16.54 -7.13 -18.13
CA THR A 226 15.62 -6.96 -19.28
C THR A 226 14.86 -5.63 -19.22
N ALA A 227 15.03 -4.87 -18.14
CA ALA A 227 14.35 -3.62 -17.90
C ALA A 227 15.26 -2.62 -17.19
N ASP A 228 15.12 -1.34 -17.52
CA ASP A 228 15.82 -0.26 -16.84
C ASP A 228 15.39 -0.16 -15.37
N GLY A 229 16.30 0.27 -14.48
CA GLY A 229 16.01 0.36 -13.05
C GLY A 229 14.92 1.36 -12.66
N ARG A 230 14.48 2.22 -13.59
CA ARG A 230 13.37 3.19 -13.41
C ARG A 230 12.07 2.75 -14.09
N ASP A 231 12.08 1.68 -14.88
CA ASP A 231 10.92 1.20 -15.65
C ASP A 231 10.89 -0.33 -15.69
N ASN A 232 10.51 -0.91 -14.55
CA ASN A 232 10.35 -2.35 -14.34
C ASN A 232 8.98 -2.70 -13.74
N SER A 233 8.67 -3.99 -13.66
CA SER A 233 7.40 -4.54 -13.17
C SER A 233 6.99 -3.95 -11.82
N LEU A 234 7.93 -3.81 -10.89
CA LEU A 234 7.68 -3.26 -9.57
C LEU A 234 7.39 -1.75 -9.61
N THR A 235 8.13 -0.96 -10.40
CA THR A 235 7.82 0.46 -10.60
C THR A 235 6.49 0.70 -11.31
N GLN A 236 6.07 -0.21 -12.21
CA GLN A 236 4.74 -0.15 -12.81
C GLN A 236 3.65 -0.46 -11.80
N ILE A 237 3.84 -1.46 -10.93
CA ILE A 237 2.93 -1.74 -9.80
C ILE A 237 2.81 -0.50 -8.92
N VAL A 238 3.93 0.14 -8.58
CA VAL A 238 3.98 1.39 -7.81
C VAL A 238 3.22 2.52 -8.50
N ALA A 239 3.47 2.75 -9.78
CA ALA A 239 2.80 3.79 -10.55
C ALA A 239 1.29 3.54 -10.65
N LEU A 240 0.87 2.29 -10.85
CA LEU A 240 -0.54 1.89 -10.85
C LEU A 240 -1.19 2.14 -9.48
N VAL A 241 -0.46 1.87 -8.40
CA VAL A 241 -0.89 2.11 -7.03
C VAL A 241 -1.01 3.61 -6.75
N GLU A 242 -0.01 4.43 -7.08
CA GLU A 242 -0.06 5.89 -6.94
C GLU A 242 -1.20 6.52 -7.75
N GLN A 243 -1.38 6.11 -9.00
CA GLN A 243 -2.47 6.58 -9.86
C GLN A 243 -3.85 6.22 -9.29
N ALA A 244 -3.96 5.06 -8.65
CA ALA A 244 -5.21 4.58 -8.12
C ALA A 244 -5.51 5.12 -6.71
N HIS A 245 -4.49 5.60 -5.96
CA HIS A 245 -4.65 6.46 -4.78
C HIS A 245 -5.26 7.84 -5.10
N ALA A 246 -5.02 8.38 -6.29
CA ALA A 246 -5.57 9.67 -6.69
C ALA A 246 -7.11 9.65 -6.82
N ARG A 247 -7.73 8.47 -6.96
CA ARG A 247 -9.18 8.31 -7.08
C ARG A 247 -9.83 7.97 -5.72
N LYS A 248 -10.35 9.00 -5.04
CA LYS A 248 -11.19 8.85 -3.85
C LYS A 248 -12.43 7.98 -4.14
N GLY A 249 -12.82 7.08 -3.23
CA GLY A 249 -14.05 6.27 -3.35
C GLY A 249 -15.35 7.09 -3.33
N ASN A 250 -16.48 6.46 -3.71
CA ASN A 250 -17.79 7.11 -3.75
C ASN A 250 -18.30 7.52 -2.36
N ARG A 251 -18.07 6.71 -1.32
CA ARG A 251 -18.43 7.03 0.07
C ARG A 251 -17.54 8.14 0.62
N ALA A 252 -16.24 8.16 0.28
CA ALA A 252 -15.36 9.29 0.61
C ALA A 252 -15.82 10.60 -0.07
N ARG A 253 -16.21 10.54 -1.35
CA ARG A 253 -16.80 11.68 -2.07
C ARG A 253 -18.14 12.11 -1.49
N LEU A 254 -18.95 11.18 -1.00
CA LEU A 254 -20.22 11.45 -0.34
C LEU A 254 -20.01 12.15 1.01
N ALA A 255 -19.07 11.66 1.83
CA ALA A 255 -18.69 12.30 3.09
C ALA A 255 -18.21 13.74 2.85
N ASP A 256 -17.33 13.96 1.87
CA ASP A 256 -16.89 15.31 1.47
C ASP A 256 -18.07 16.18 0.99
N ARG A 257 -19.04 15.61 0.26
CA ARG A 257 -20.24 16.32 -0.22
C ARG A 257 -21.20 16.69 0.92
N ILE A 258 -21.27 15.89 1.98
CA ILE A 258 -22.06 16.18 3.18
C ILE A 258 -21.33 17.23 4.05
N ALA A 259 -20.02 17.12 4.20
CA ALA A 259 -19.22 18.02 5.03
C ALA A 259 -19.07 19.42 4.43
N LYS A 260 -18.98 19.54 3.11
CA LYS A 260 -18.76 20.82 2.40
C LYS A 260 -19.85 21.88 2.66
N PRO A 261 -21.17 21.58 2.61
CA PRO A 261 -22.21 22.54 2.97
C PRO A 261 -22.35 22.73 4.48
N LEU A 262 -21.87 21.81 5.32
CA LEU A 262 -22.06 21.90 6.76
C LEU A 262 -21.36 23.13 7.36
N VAL A 263 -20.12 23.38 6.98
CA VAL A 263 -19.33 24.53 7.47
C VAL A 263 -20.04 25.88 7.23
N PRO A 264 -20.49 26.23 6.00
CA PRO A 264 -21.24 27.47 5.79
C PRO A 264 -22.60 27.49 6.49
N VAL A 265 -23.30 26.35 6.58
CA VAL A 265 -24.57 26.27 7.33
C VAL A 265 -24.37 26.59 8.81
N VAL A 266 -23.33 26.04 9.44
CA VAL A 266 -22.99 26.30 10.85
C VAL A 266 -22.60 27.76 11.05
N LEU A 267 -21.83 28.37 10.14
CA LEU A 267 -21.50 29.79 10.20
C LEU A 267 -22.73 30.68 10.12
N ILE A 268 -23.66 30.38 9.21
CA ILE A 268 -24.93 31.11 9.09
C ILE A 268 -25.75 30.95 10.37
N ALA A 269 -25.88 29.72 10.89
CA ALA A 269 -26.60 29.46 12.12
C ALA A 269 -26.00 30.23 13.32
N ALA A 270 -24.69 30.21 13.48
CA ALA A 270 -23.99 30.98 14.53
C ALA A 270 -24.20 32.49 14.36
N ALA A 271 -24.14 33.01 13.13
CA ALA A 271 -24.41 34.42 12.85
C ALA A 271 -25.85 34.82 13.17
N VAL A 272 -26.84 33.96 12.88
CA VAL A 272 -28.24 34.19 13.23
C VAL A 272 -28.43 34.21 14.76
N VAL A 273 -27.80 33.28 15.48
CA VAL A 273 -27.83 33.23 16.95
C VAL A 273 -27.23 34.50 17.55
N ALA A 274 -26.09 34.96 17.05
CA ALA A 274 -25.46 36.21 17.49
C ALA A 274 -26.34 37.44 17.17
N LEU A 275 -26.94 37.50 15.98
CA LEU A 275 -27.83 38.59 15.57
C LEU A 275 -29.10 38.65 16.43
N PHE A 276 -29.63 37.50 16.84
CA PHE A 276 -30.78 37.45 17.73
C PHE A 276 -30.48 38.11 19.10
N GLY A 277 -29.26 37.94 19.62
CA GLY A 277 -28.81 38.63 20.83
C GLY A 277 -28.88 40.14 20.75
N LEU A 278 -28.53 40.71 19.59
CA LEU A 278 -28.63 42.15 19.34
C LEU A 278 -30.09 42.63 19.36
N LEU A 279 -31.04 41.79 18.92
CA LEU A 279 -32.47 42.11 18.92
C LEU A 279 -33.10 42.04 20.33
N VAL A 280 -32.63 41.10 21.16
CA VAL A 280 -33.13 40.90 22.54
C VAL A 280 -32.44 41.82 23.55
N GLY A 281 -31.36 42.51 23.16
CA GLY A 281 -30.62 43.44 24.01
C GLY A 281 -29.57 42.77 24.91
N ASP A 282 -29.22 41.52 24.65
CA ASP A 282 -28.21 40.74 25.38
C ASP A 282 -27.15 40.17 24.41
N PRO A 283 -26.31 41.02 23.80
CA PRO A 283 -25.39 40.56 22.76
C PRO A 283 -24.35 39.57 23.27
N TRP A 284 -23.86 39.70 24.51
CA TRP A 284 -22.73 38.91 25.01
C TRP A 284 -23.08 37.44 25.23
N THR A 285 -24.17 37.15 25.94
CA THR A 285 -24.61 35.77 26.16
C THR A 285 -24.99 35.06 24.86
N TRP A 286 -25.49 35.78 23.88
CA TRP A 286 -25.83 35.20 22.57
C TRP A 286 -24.62 35.02 21.66
N ILE A 287 -23.58 35.85 21.79
CA ILE A 287 -22.28 35.60 21.17
C ILE A 287 -21.65 34.34 21.77
N GLU A 288 -21.64 34.17 23.10
CA GLU A 288 -21.20 32.93 23.75
C GLU A 288 -21.93 31.71 23.20
N ARG A 289 -23.26 31.77 23.12
CA ARG A 289 -24.08 30.68 22.53
C ARG A 289 -23.74 30.42 21.07
N ALA A 290 -23.47 31.46 20.28
CA ALA A 290 -23.07 31.31 18.89
C ALA A 290 -21.71 30.59 18.77
N LEU A 291 -20.75 30.89 19.66
CA LEU A 291 -19.47 30.17 19.72
C LEU A 291 -19.66 28.71 20.14
N VAL A 292 -20.54 28.43 21.10
CA VAL A 292 -20.90 27.06 21.50
C VAL A 292 -21.48 26.27 20.31
N VAL A 293 -22.40 26.87 19.54
CA VAL A 293 -22.94 26.25 18.32
C VAL A 293 -21.84 25.96 17.31
N LEU A 294 -20.92 26.91 17.12
CA LEU A 294 -19.81 26.80 16.17
C LEU A 294 -18.90 25.60 16.49
N VAL A 295 -18.59 25.40 17.78
CA VAL A 295 -17.76 24.29 18.26
C VAL A 295 -18.53 22.97 18.24
N ALA A 296 -19.76 22.96 18.76
CA ALA A 296 -20.56 21.74 18.91
C ALA A 296 -20.95 21.12 17.57
N ALA A 297 -21.13 21.92 16.52
CA ALA A 297 -21.52 21.45 15.19
C ALA A 297 -20.31 21.07 14.30
N SER A 298 -19.10 21.05 14.84
CA SER A 298 -17.89 20.74 14.09
C SER A 298 -17.86 19.28 13.60
N PRO A 299 -17.75 18.99 12.29
CA PRO A 299 -17.81 17.64 11.73
C PRO A 299 -16.48 16.88 11.80
N CYS A 300 -15.63 17.12 12.80
CA CYS A 300 -14.27 16.56 12.85
C CYS A 300 -14.26 15.03 12.63
N ALA A 301 -15.10 14.31 13.37
CA ALA A 301 -15.17 12.85 13.28
C ALA A 301 -15.70 12.34 11.91
N LEU A 302 -16.65 13.05 11.31
CA LEU A 302 -17.26 12.65 10.05
C LEU A 302 -16.26 12.74 8.88
N ALA A 303 -15.43 13.77 8.87
CA ALA A 303 -14.44 13.99 7.82
C ALA A 303 -13.35 12.90 7.78
N ILE A 304 -12.99 12.35 8.94
CA ILE A 304 -11.88 11.41 9.07
C ILE A 304 -12.31 9.94 9.05
N ALA A 305 -13.56 9.65 9.42
CA ALA A 305 -14.03 8.27 9.59
C ALA A 305 -13.81 7.41 8.33
N VAL A 306 -14.14 7.94 7.15
CA VAL A 306 -14.00 7.22 5.88
C VAL A 306 -12.53 7.04 5.46
N PRO A 307 -11.71 8.10 5.31
CA PRO A 307 -10.34 7.94 4.84
C PRO A 307 -9.48 7.08 5.79
N VAL A 308 -9.61 7.23 7.11
CA VAL A 308 -8.88 6.41 8.08
C VAL A 308 -9.25 4.93 7.94
N THR A 309 -10.54 4.62 7.84
CA THR A 309 -11.02 3.24 7.68
C THR A 309 -10.51 2.63 6.38
N VAL A 310 -10.63 3.34 5.25
CA VAL A 310 -10.22 2.84 3.93
C VAL A 310 -8.72 2.59 3.89
N ILE A 311 -7.89 3.55 4.32
CA ILE A 311 -6.44 3.40 4.21
C ILE A 311 -5.94 2.33 5.20
N SER A 312 -6.52 2.25 6.41
CA SER A 312 -6.18 1.20 7.37
C SER A 312 -6.56 -0.20 6.87
N ALA A 313 -7.72 -0.33 6.24
CA ALA A 313 -8.15 -1.61 5.66
C ALA A 313 -7.29 -2.02 4.46
N ILE A 314 -6.90 -1.07 3.59
CA ILE A 314 -5.96 -1.33 2.49
C ILE A 314 -4.59 -1.77 3.03
N GLY A 315 -4.06 -1.06 4.03
CA GLY A 315 -2.77 -1.41 4.66
C GLY A 315 -2.81 -2.73 5.44
N ALA A 316 -3.98 -3.16 5.92
CA ALA A 316 -4.14 -4.50 6.49
C ALA A 316 -4.22 -5.58 5.40
N ALA A 317 -4.96 -5.33 4.33
CA ALA A 317 -5.11 -6.25 3.20
C ALA A 317 -3.79 -6.53 2.48
N SER A 318 -2.92 -5.52 2.34
CA SER A 318 -1.61 -5.68 1.71
C SER A 318 -0.71 -6.68 2.45
N LYS A 319 -0.83 -6.80 3.78
CA LYS A 319 -0.12 -7.80 4.58
C LYS A 319 -0.52 -9.25 4.27
N PHE A 320 -1.67 -9.44 3.62
CA PHE A 320 -2.16 -10.74 3.16
C PHE A 320 -1.94 -10.94 1.65
N GLY A 321 -1.08 -10.14 1.01
CA GLY A 321 -0.86 -10.19 -0.44
C GLY A 321 -2.01 -9.64 -1.28
N VAL A 322 -2.99 -8.95 -0.67
CA VAL A 322 -4.12 -8.38 -1.40
C VAL A 322 -3.81 -6.95 -1.83
N VAL A 323 -3.56 -6.77 -3.12
CA VAL A 323 -3.28 -5.46 -3.71
C VAL A 323 -4.57 -4.76 -4.11
N ILE A 324 -4.98 -3.76 -3.32
CA ILE A 324 -6.16 -2.94 -3.61
C ILE A 324 -5.73 -1.66 -4.33
N LYS A 325 -6.04 -1.59 -5.62
CA LYS A 325 -5.63 -0.48 -6.48
C LYS A 325 -6.22 0.85 -6.01
N SER A 326 -7.50 0.94 -5.66
CA SER A 326 -8.12 2.22 -5.27
C SER A 326 -9.09 2.11 -4.09
N GLY A 327 -9.34 3.23 -3.41
CA GLY A 327 -10.39 3.31 -2.40
C GLY A 327 -11.79 3.06 -2.98
N GLU A 328 -12.00 3.34 -4.28
CA GLU A 328 -13.22 2.97 -4.98
C GLU A 328 -13.36 1.45 -5.14
N ALA A 329 -12.29 0.77 -5.56
CA ALA A 329 -12.26 -0.69 -5.64
C ALA A 329 -12.48 -1.33 -4.26
N PHE A 330 -11.89 -0.77 -3.19
CA PHE A 330 -12.14 -1.21 -1.83
C PHE A 330 -13.61 -1.09 -1.43
N GLU A 331 -14.22 0.07 -1.67
CA GLU A 331 -15.62 0.31 -1.35
C GLU A 331 -16.57 -0.59 -2.14
N GLN A 332 -16.25 -0.85 -3.41
CA GLN A 332 -16.98 -1.76 -4.29
C GLN A 332 -16.83 -3.21 -3.85
N LEU A 333 -15.64 -3.65 -3.44
CA LEU A 333 -15.37 -5.00 -2.92
C LEU A 333 -16.35 -5.37 -1.80
N GLY A 334 -16.61 -4.45 -0.87
CA GLY A 334 -17.60 -4.62 0.21
C GLY A 334 -19.06 -4.70 -0.25
N THR A 335 -19.35 -4.56 -1.55
CA THR A 335 -20.70 -4.66 -2.13
C THR A 335 -20.86 -5.83 -3.09
N ILE A 336 -19.77 -6.54 -3.41
CA ILE A 336 -19.78 -7.69 -4.33
C ILE A 336 -20.61 -8.82 -3.71
N ARG A 337 -21.49 -9.42 -4.53
CA ARG A 337 -22.34 -10.57 -4.14
C ARG A 337 -22.14 -11.81 -5.00
N ALA A 338 -21.51 -11.64 -6.15
CA ALA A 338 -21.21 -12.71 -7.09
C ALA A 338 -19.79 -12.51 -7.59
N VAL A 339 -19.04 -13.61 -7.67
CA VAL A 339 -17.67 -13.63 -8.19
C VAL A 339 -17.67 -14.55 -9.40
N ALA A 340 -17.28 -14.02 -10.55
CA ALA A 340 -16.97 -14.82 -11.73
C ALA A 340 -15.46 -14.98 -11.76
N LEU A 341 -15.00 -16.24 -11.73
CA LEU A 341 -13.58 -16.58 -11.77
C LEU A 341 -13.25 -17.04 -13.17
N ASP A 342 -12.17 -16.51 -13.74
CA ASP A 342 -11.58 -17.14 -14.91
C ASP A 342 -10.99 -18.49 -14.50
N LYS A 343 -10.96 -19.46 -15.42
CA LYS A 343 -10.38 -20.77 -15.13
C LYS A 343 -8.86 -20.71 -15.30
N THR A 344 -8.43 -20.31 -16.48
CA THR A 344 -7.03 -20.43 -16.89
C THR A 344 -6.20 -19.34 -16.21
N GLY A 345 -5.17 -19.71 -15.46
CA GLY A 345 -4.31 -18.75 -14.76
C GLY A 345 -4.91 -18.07 -13.53
N THR A 346 -6.16 -18.39 -13.17
CA THR A 346 -6.77 -17.99 -11.88
C THR A 346 -7.08 -19.23 -11.03
N LEU A 347 -7.78 -20.22 -11.57
CA LEU A 347 -8.03 -21.50 -10.90
C LEU A 347 -6.95 -22.55 -11.22
N THR A 348 -6.25 -22.38 -12.34
CA THR A 348 -5.20 -23.29 -12.80
C THR A 348 -3.84 -22.61 -12.79
N ARG A 349 -2.77 -23.40 -12.66
CA ARG A 349 -1.36 -22.93 -12.67
C ARG A 349 -0.90 -22.33 -14.00
N ASN A 350 -1.75 -22.37 -15.04
CA ASN A 350 -1.41 -21.97 -16.41
C ASN A 350 -0.17 -22.67 -16.99
N GLU A 351 0.16 -23.85 -16.46
CA GLU A 351 1.24 -24.72 -16.92
C GLU A 351 0.62 -26.00 -17.47
N PRO A 352 0.40 -26.10 -18.79
CA PRO A 352 -0.12 -27.31 -19.38
C PRO A 352 0.88 -28.45 -19.16
N THR A 353 0.38 -29.63 -18.81
CA THR A 353 1.21 -30.82 -18.60
C THR A 353 0.52 -32.01 -19.25
N VAL A 354 1.31 -32.90 -19.88
CA VAL A 354 0.78 -34.15 -20.42
C VAL A 354 0.41 -35.07 -19.25
N VAL A 355 -0.89 -35.29 -19.05
CA VAL A 355 -1.42 -36.13 -17.96
C VAL A 355 -1.70 -37.56 -18.40
N ASP A 356 -2.00 -37.77 -19.68
CA ASP A 356 -2.35 -39.07 -20.24
C ASP A 356 -1.96 -39.14 -21.72
N VAL A 357 -1.61 -40.33 -22.19
CA VAL A 357 -1.22 -40.61 -23.58
C VAL A 357 -1.84 -41.92 -23.98
N GLN A 358 -2.79 -41.87 -24.92
CA GLN A 358 -3.54 -43.04 -25.39
C GLN A 358 -3.18 -43.36 -26.84
N PRO A 359 -2.21 -44.28 -27.07
CA PRO A 359 -1.82 -44.66 -28.41
C PRO A 359 -2.85 -45.61 -29.07
N ALA A 360 -2.92 -45.56 -30.40
CA ALA A 360 -3.71 -46.52 -31.17
C ALA A 360 -3.07 -47.93 -31.12
N PRO A 361 -3.84 -49.01 -31.39
CA PRO A 361 -3.30 -50.37 -31.41
C PRO A 361 -2.09 -50.50 -32.35
N GLY A 362 -0.99 -51.04 -31.83
CA GLY A 362 0.26 -51.20 -32.59
C GLY A 362 1.21 -49.99 -32.55
N ILE A 363 0.87 -48.93 -31.82
CA ILE A 363 1.75 -47.77 -31.54
C ILE A 363 2.10 -47.79 -30.05
N THR A 364 3.37 -47.53 -29.71
CA THR A 364 3.76 -47.40 -28.29
C THR A 364 3.49 -45.97 -27.80
N ARG A 365 3.36 -45.82 -26.49
CA ARG A 365 3.23 -44.50 -25.85
C ARG A 365 4.40 -43.58 -26.21
N ASP A 366 5.61 -44.12 -26.23
CA ASP A 366 6.83 -43.36 -26.46
C ASP A 366 6.97 -42.96 -27.93
N ASP A 367 6.57 -43.82 -28.87
CA ASP A 367 6.55 -43.48 -30.30
C ASP A 367 5.59 -42.32 -30.59
N LEU A 368 4.37 -42.37 -30.02
CA LEU A 368 3.37 -41.31 -30.20
C LEU A 368 3.87 -39.97 -29.64
N LEU A 369 4.43 -40.00 -28.43
CA LEU A 369 5.00 -38.81 -27.78
C LEU A 369 6.19 -38.24 -28.56
N ALA A 370 7.08 -39.09 -29.07
CA ALA A 370 8.24 -38.67 -29.84
C ALA A 370 7.83 -38.00 -31.16
N TRP A 371 6.85 -38.56 -31.88
CA TRP A 371 6.32 -37.94 -33.11
C TRP A 371 5.59 -36.62 -32.82
N ALA A 372 4.77 -36.56 -31.77
CA ALA A 372 4.09 -35.33 -31.38
C ALA A 372 5.10 -34.23 -31.01
N ALA A 373 6.11 -34.55 -30.20
CA ALA A 373 7.17 -33.60 -29.85
C ALA A 373 8.00 -33.16 -31.05
N ALA A 374 8.27 -34.06 -32.01
CA ALA A 374 8.98 -33.73 -33.24
C ALA A 374 8.26 -32.66 -34.08
N VAL A 375 6.94 -32.81 -34.26
CA VAL A 375 6.13 -31.87 -35.03
C VAL A 375 5.95 -30.56 -34.25
N GLU A 376 5.69 -30.65 -32.95
CA GLU A 376 5.46 -29.50 -32.06
C GLU A 376 6.74 -28.70 -31.77
N ALA A 377 7.93 -29.23 -32.05
CA ALA A 377 9.23 -28.60 -31.79
C ALA A 377 9.38 -27.18 -32.39
N THR A 378 8.59 -26.84 -33.40
CA THR A 378 8.61 -25.53 -34.07
C THR A 378 7.40 -24.65 -33.73
N SER A 379 6.41 -25.16 -32.99
CA SER A 379 5.24 -24.39 -32.57
C SER A 379 5.56 -23.49 -31.37
N THR A 380 4.93 -22.33 -31.35
CA THR A 380 4.98 -21.38 -30.22
C THR A 380 3.79 -21.57 -29.25
N HIS A 381 2.94 -22.58 -29.49
CA HIS A 381 1.73 -22.81 -28.72
C HIS A 381 2.06 -23.36 -27.30
N PRO A 382 1.38 -22.93 -26.23
CA PRO A 382 1.66 -23.39 -24.86
C PRO A 382 1.56 -24.91 -24.64
N LEU A 383 0.76 -25.61 -25.45
CA LEU A 383 0.66 -27.08 -25.41
C LEU A 383 1.86 -27.77 -26.03
N ALA A 384 2.52 -27.15 -27.02
CA ALA A 384 3.72 -27.69 -27.66
C ALA A 384 4.84 -27.86 -26.64
N ALA A 385 5.05 -26.84 -25.80
CA ALA A 385 6.03 -26.88 -24.71
C ALA A 385 5.78 -28.05 -23.74
N ALA A 386 4.52 -28.32 -23.40
CA ALA A 386 4.15 -29.44 -22.54
C ALA A 386 4.45 -30.81 -23.17
N ILE A 387 4.24 -30.94 -24.48
CA ILE A 387 4.50 -32.17 -25.25
C ILE A 387 6.01 -32.38 -25.41
N ILE A 388 6.77 -31.35 -25.75
CA ILE A 388 8.24 -31.39 -25.88
C ILE A 388 8.89 -31.74 -24.55
N ALA A 389 8.42 -31.15 -23.44
CA ALA A 389 8.91 -31.47 -22.10
C ALA A 389 8.65 -32.94 -21.72
N ALA A 390 7.57 -33.55 -22.23
CA ALA A 390 7.24 -34.94 -22.00
C ALA A 390 8.07 -35.93 -22.86
N ALA A 391 8.79 -35.45 -23.88
CA ALA A 391 9.61 -36.26 -24.77
C ALA A 391 10.90 -35.53 -25.23
N PRO A 392 12.00 -35.62 -24.45
CA PRO A 392 13.22 -34.84 -24.70
C PRO A 392 14.04 -35.26 -25.92
N VAL A 393 13.71 -36.38 -26.57
CA VAL A 393 14.47 -36.92 -27.72
C VAL A 393 13.49 -37.15 -28.86
N ALA A 394 13.50 -36.26 -29.85
CA ALA A 394 12.69 -36.37 -31.04
C ALA A 394 13.56 -36.18 -32.28
N SER A 395 13.40 -37.07 -33.27
CA SER A 395 13.91 -36.83 -34.63
C SER A 395 13.27 -35.56 -35.20
N PRO A 396 14.00 -34.70 -35.90
CA PRO A 396 13.43 -33.45 -36.42
C PRO A 396 12.33 -33.73 -37.46
N ALA A 397 11.18 -33.08 -37.31
CA ALA A 397 10.13 -33.09 -38.32
C ALA A 397 10.50 -32.20 -39.53
N THR A 398 10.02 -32.58 -40.70
CA THR A 398 10.14 -31.82 -41.96
C THR A 398 8.76 -31.40 -42.48
N GLU A 399 8.69 -30.36 -43.30
CA GLU A 399 7.43 -29.85 -43.89
C GLU A 399 6.38 -29.46 -42.84
N VAL A 400 6.82 -28.84 -41.74
CA VAL A 400 5.90 -28.44 -40.67
C VAL A 400 5.04 -27.26 -41.09
N VAL A 401 3.72 -27.42 -40.98
CA VAL A 401 2.71 -26.40 -41.29
C VAL A 401 1.71 -26.31 -40.15
N GLU A 402 1.54 -25.11 -39.61
CA GLU A 402 0.58 -24.80 -38.55
C GLU A 402 -0.68 -24.16 -39.16
N GLU A 403 -1.84 -24.77 -38.94
CA GLU A 403 -3.15 -24.24 -39.32
C GLU A 403 -3.90 -23.74 -38.09
N ALA A 404 -4.18 -22.44 -38.07
CA ALA A 404 -4.93 -21.80 -37.00
C ALA A 404 -6.30 -22.50 -36.77
N GLY A 405 -6.53 -22.94 -35.54
CA GLY A 405 -7.76 -23.64 -35.13
C GLY A 405 -7.85 -25.11 -35.51
N HIS A 406 -6.88 -25.66 -36.24
CA HIS A 406 -6.83 -27.07 -36.66
C HIS A 406 -5.62 -27.84 -36.14
N GLY A 407 -4.53 -27.14 -35.79
CA GLY A 407 -3.34 -27.71 -35.16
C GLY A 407 -2.12 -27.63 -36.06
N ILE A 408 -1.22 -28.61 -35.93
CA ILE A 408 0.06 -28.65 -36.64
C ILE A 408 0.22 -29.97 -37.38
N THR A 409 0.84 -29.91 -38.55
CA THR A 409 1.14 -31.07 -39.39
C THR A 409 2.62 -31.05 -39.77
N GLY A 410 3.22 -32.22 -39.95
CA GLY A 410 4.62 -32.35 -40.34
C GLY A 410 4.95 -33.82 -40.58
N THR A 411 6.09 -34.06 -41.22
CA THR A 411 6.56 -35.40 -41.57
C THR A 411 7.71 -35.81 -40.65
N VAL A 412 7.62 -36.98 -40.02
CA VAL A 412 8.65 -37.54 -39.12
C VAL A 412 9.00 -38.95 -39.59
N ASP A 413 10.28 -39.24 -39.83
CA ASP A 413 10.75 -40.54 -40.33
C ASP A 413 10.02 -41.04 -41.60
N GLY A 414 9.58 -40.09 -42.44
CA GLY A 414 8.84 -40.37 -43.69
C GLY A 414 7.35 -40.69 -43.51
N ARG A 415 6.77 -40.34 -42.35
CA ARG A 415 5.34 -40.49 -42.04
C ARG A 415 4.67 -39.18 -41.69
#